data_AF-A0A935FXQ6-F1
#
_entry.id   AF-A0A935FXQ6-F1
#
_cell.length_a   1.000
_cell.length_b   1.000
_cell.length_c   1.000
_cell.angle_alpha   90.00
_cell.angle_beta   90.00
_cell.angle_gamma   90.00
#
_symmetry.space_group_name_H-M   'P 1'
#
loop_
_entity.id
_entity.type
_entity.pdbx_description
1 polymer ?
#
loop_
_entity_poly.entity_id
_entity_poly.type
_entity_poly.pdbx_seq_one_letter_code
_entity_poly.pdbx_strand_id
1 'polypeptide(L)'
;MPAVLHDYVREFSTNQYAKPFMNAGWQVRMADLSKLCAFQETVCIEPAQAQTAHANKDDLLSLARVTLGLETYGEPTVHFDSVQRAWVISSLNRNLDVIGHFTRSVPGGVGCGFMAGVTPSFMQVIRYRGRYLLKDGYHRAFGLLRSGISQVPVLFLEMPSDETLDLGNSHLPPEAWLGPRPPRLPDYQDDSVSTEVMLPGTRKMIVISTMDINAAV
;
A
#
# COMPACT_ATOMS: atom_id res chain seq x y z
N MET A 1 -17.89 -12.68 -9.75
CA MET A 1 -17.43 -11.29 -9.98
C MET A 1 -18.38 -10.64 -10.98
N PRO A 2 -18.78 -9.37 -10.80
CA PRO A 2 -19.66 -8.68 -11.74
C PRO A 2 -19.06 -8.56 -13.14
N ALA A 3 -19.87 -8.72 -14.19
CA ALA A 3 -19.42 -8.71 -15.58
C ALA A 3 -18.77 -7.38 -16.00
N VAL A 4 -19.24 -6.26 -15.45
CA VAL A 4 -18.71 -4.91 -15.71
C VAL A 4 -17.22 -4.78 -15.36
N LEU A 5 -16.68 -5.63 -14.48
CA LEU A 5 -15.28 -5.61 -14.08
C LEU A 5 -14.37 -6.48 -14.95
N HIS A 6 -14.91 -7.28 -15.88
CA HIS A 6 -14.12 -8.28 -16.60
C HIS A 6 -12.96 -7.68 -17.40
N ASP A 7 -13.22 -6.62 -18.16
CA ASP A 7 -12.18 -5.98 -18.97
C ASP A 7 -11.14 -5.27 -18.11
N TYR A 8 -11.58 -4.56 -17.06
CA TYR A 8 -10.70 -3.94 -16.09
C TYR A 8 -9.77 -4.98 -15.43
N VAL A 9 -10.31 -6.13 -15.02
CA VAL A 9 -9.52 -7.19 -14.39
C VAL A 9 -8.56 -7.85 -15.37
N ARG A 10 -8.93 -7.97 -16.66
CA ARG A 10 -8.03 -8.46 -17.70
C ARG A 10 -6.84 -7.53 -17.88
N GLU A 11 -7.09 -6.23 -17.96
CA GLU A 11 -6.03 -5.20 -18.05
C GLU A 11 -5.18 -5.17 -16.78
N PHE A 12 -5.81 -5.18 -15.60
CA PHE A 12 -5.13 -5.24 -14.32
C PHE A 12 -4.19 -6.44 -14.25
N SER A 13 -4.63 -7.62 -14.69
CA SER A 13 -3.84 -8.85 -14.60
C SER A 13 -2.60 -8.85 -15.51
N THR A 14 -2.57 -8.02 -16.56
CA THR A 14 -1.41 -7.86 -17.46
C THR A 14 -0.50 -6.71 -17.07
N ASN A 15 -0.91 -5.86 -16.13
CA ASN A 15 -0.11 -4.75 -15.61
C ASN A 15 1.18 -5.27 -14.94
N GLN A 16 2.31 -4.61 -15.21
CA GLN A 16 3.63 -5.03 -14.72
C GLN A 16 3.74 -5.11 -13.18
N TYR A 17 2.97 -4.29 -12.46
CA TYR A 17 2.97 -4.26 -11.00
C TYR A 17 2.03 -5.30 -10.39
N ALA A 18 0.94 -5.65 -11.09
CA ALA A 18 -0.01 -6.67 -10.64
C ALA A 18 0.44 -8.09 -10.99
N LYS A 19 1.17 -8.27 -12.09
CA LYS A 19 1.63 -9.58 -12.59
C LYS A 19 2.35 -10.44 -11.54
N PRO A 20 3.23 -9.91 -10.67
CA PRO A 20 3.83 -10.70 -9.58
C PRO A 20 2.78 -11.30 -8.64
N PHE A 21 1.73 -10.56 -8.30
CA PHE A 21 0.64 -11.06 -7.47
C PHE A 21 -0.16 -12.14 -8.19
N MET A 22 -0.51 -11.92 -9.46
CA MET A 22 -1.24 -12.93 -10.25
C MET A 22 -0.45 -14.24 -10.35
N ASN A 23 0.87 -14.16 -10.55
CA ASN A 23 1.75 -15.33 -10.57
C ASN A 23 1.84 -16.03 -9.22
N ALA A 24 1.70 -15.29 -8.12
CA ALA A 24 1.66 -15.82 -6.76
C ALA A 24 0.26 -16.33 -6.35
N GLY A 25 -0.69 -16.46 -7.29
CA GLY A 25 -2.00 -17.04 -7.05
C GLY A 25 -3.05 -16.07 -6.51
N TRP A 26 -2.74 -14.77 -6.45
CA TRP A 26 -3.74 -13.75 -6.09
C TRP A 26 -4.81 -13.62 -7.18
N GLN A 27 -6.02 -13.27 -6.76
CA GLN A 27 -7.18 -13.14 -7.65
C GLN A 27 -7.98 -11.89 -7.32
N VAL A 28 -8.54 -11.23 -8.32
CA VAL A 28 -9.50 -10.15 -8.04
C VAL A 28 -10.84 -10.73 -7.58
N ARG A 29 -11.36 -10.27 -6.44
CA ARG A 29 -12.66 -10.68 -5.89
C ARG A 29 -13.42 -9.48 -5.31
N MET A 30 -14.73 -9.61 -5.18
CA MET A 30 -15.51 -8.66 -4.38
C MET A 30 -15.36 -8.99 -2.89
N ALA A 31 -15.13 -7.98 -2.07
CA ALA A 31 -15.09 -8.09 -0.61
C ALA A 31 -16.06 -7.12 0.06
N ASP A 32 -16.56 -7.56 1.21
CA ASP A 32 -17.36 -6.74 2.12
C ASP A 32 -16.45 -6.16 3.21
N LEU A 33 -16.09 -4.89 3.07
CA LEU A 33 -15.22 -4.17 3.98
C LEU A 33 -15.74 -4.19 5.43
N SER A 34 -17.06 -4.24 5.64
CA SER A 34 -17.65 -4.26 6.98
C SER A 34 -17.35 -5.54 7.78
N LYS A 35 -16.90 -6.59 7.09
CA LYS A 35 -16.61 -7.92 7.68
C LYS A 35 -15.12 -8.22 7.78
N LEU A 36 -14.26 -7.37 7.21
CA LEU A 36 -12.82 -7.60 7.24
C LEU A 36 -12.25 -7.27 8.61
N CYS A 37 -11.36 -8.14 9.08
CA CYS A 37 -10.58 -7.90 10.28
C CYS A 37 -9.42 -6.96 9.97
N ALA A 38 -9.09 -6.11 10.93
CA ALA A 38 -7.96 -5.21 10.93
C ALA A 38 -6.85 -5.77 11.82
N PHE A 39 -5.61 -5.56 11.41
CA PHE A 39 -4.43 -5.84 12.22
C PHE A 39 -3.38 -4.73 12.14
N GLN A 40 -3.56 -3.70 11.29
CA GLN A 40 -2.83 -2.45 11.45
C GLN A 40 -3.27 -1.79 12.77
N GLU A 41 -2.33 -1.25 13.55
CA GLU A 41 -2.66 -0.70 14.87
C GLU A 41 -3.34 0.68 14.76
N THR A 42 -2.82 1.53 13.88
CA THR A 42 -3.29 2.92 13.72
C THR A 42 -3.47 3.29 12.26
N VAL A 43 -4.50 4.07 11.94
CA VAL A 43 -4.76 4.62 10.60
C VAL A 43 -4.98 6.12 10.71
N CYS A 44 -4.31 6.92 9.88
CA CYS A 44 -4.54 8.37 9.82
C CYS A 44 -5.74 8.65 8.91
N ILE A 45 -6.78 9.29 9.44
CA ILE A 45 -8.09 9.31 8.76
C ILE A 45 -8.34 10.56 7.90
N GLU A 46 -7.68 11.69 8.13
CA GLU A 46 -7.89 12.89 7.29
C GLU A 46 -7.40 12.68 5.85
N PRO A 47 -6.19 12.14 5.59
CA PRO A 47 -5.73 11.92 4.22
C PRO A 47 -6.56 10.86 3.48
N ALA A 48 -7.20 9.95 4.22
CA ALA A 48 -7.97 8.85 3.67
C ALA A 48 -9.22 9.32 2.91
N GLN A 49 -9.92 10.35 3.41
CA GLN A 49 -11.14 10.85 2.77
C GLN A 49 -10.87 11.49 1.40
N ALA A 50 -9.79 12.25 1.28
CA ALA A 50 -9.41 12.88 0.01
C ALA A 50 -9.12 11.84 -1.09
N GLN A 51 -8.50 10.71 -0.73
CA GLN A 51 -8.16 9.63 -1.67
C GLN A 51 -9.38 8.89 -2.21
N THR A 52 -10.51 8.93 -1.50
CA THR A 52 -11.73 8.21 -1.89
C THR A 52 -12.86 9.16 -2.31
N ALA A 53 -12.62 10.46 -2.39
CA ALA A 53 -13.65 11.48 -2.65
C ALA A 53 -14.37 11.28 -4.00
N HIS A 54 -13.70 10.67 -4.99
CA HIS A 54 -14.25 10.39 -6.31
C HIS A 54 -14.90 9.00 -6.42
N ALA A 55 -14.92 8.20 -5.35
CA ALA A 55 -15.52 6.87 -5.36
C ALA A 55 -17.05 6.98 -5.42
N ASN A 56 -17.66 6.29 -6.38
CA ASN A 56 -19.11 6.21 -6.50
C ASN A 56 -19.58 4.78 -6.23
N LYS A 57 -20.47 4.62 -5.24
CA LYS A 57 -21.02 3.33 -4.81
C LYS A 57 -21.73 2.57 -5.94
N ASP A 58 -22.29 3.30 -6.91
CA ASP A 58 -23.07 2.75 -8.00
C ASP A 58 -22.22 2.54 -9.28
N ASP A 59 -20.94 2.93 -9.24
CA ASP A 59 -19.98 2.73 -10.34
C ASP A 59 -18.83 1.83 -9.89
N LEU A 60 -18.96 0.54 -10.18
CA LEU A 60 -17.96 -0.47 -9.84
C LEU A 60 -16.58 -0.21 -10.50
N LEU A 61 -16.51 0.45 -11.66
CA LEU A 61 -15.22 0.78 -12.28
C LEU A 61 -14.51 1.90 -11.52
N SER A 62 -15.25 2.89 -11.01
CA SER A 62 -14.68 3.89 -10.10
C SER A 62 -14.10 3.24 -8.84
N LEU A 63 -14.81 2.27 -8.27
CA LEU A 63 -14.33 1.53 -7.09
C LEU A 63 -13.08 0.72 -7.42
N ALA A 64 -13.04 0.06 -8.59
CA ALA A 64 -11.86 -0.68 -9.04
C ALA A 64 -10.63 0.21 -9.23
N ARG A 65 -10.79 1.44 -9.75
CA ARG A 65 -9.69 2.41 -9.86
C ARG A 65 -9.14 2.77 -8.48
N VAL A 66 -10.02 3.02 -7.52
CA VAL A 66 -9.62 3.35 -6.14
C VAL A 66 -8.91 2.18 -5.46
N THR A 67 -9.44 0.96 -5.56
CA THR A 67 -8.93 -0.18 -4.80
C THR A 67 -7.80 -0.95 -5.49
N LEU A 68 -7.80 -1.03 -6.81
CA LEU A 68 -6.83 -1.81 -7.61
C LEU A 68 -5.86 -0.93 -8.41
N GLY A 69 -6.01 0.40 -8.40
CA GLY A 69 -4.95 1.35 -8.74
C GLY A 69 -4.23 1.11 -10.07
N LEU A 70 -4.94 1.19 -11.20
CA LEU A 70 -4.33 1.16 -12.54
C LEU A 70 -3.72 2.51 -12.98
N GLU A 71 -3.94 3.58 -12.22
CA GLU A 71 -3.53 4.93 -12.63
C GLU A 71 -2.03 5.16 -12.47
N THR A 72 -1.48 5.98 -13.37
CA THR A 72 -0.08 6.36 -13.38
C THR A 72 0.20 7.30 -12.21
N TYR A 73 1.18 6.94 -11.38
CA TYR A 73 1.61 7.81 -10.30
C TYR A 73 2.51 8.91 -10.84
N GLY A 74 2.37 10.12 -10.30
CA GLY A 74 3.22 11.24 -10.68
C GLY A 74 4.70 10.93 -10.47
N GLU A 75 5.53 11.42 -11.40
CA GLU A 75 6.97 11.23 -11.35
C GLU A 75 7.57 11.90 -10.10
N PRO A 76 8.52 11.24 -9.41
CA PRO A 76 9.22 11.87 -8.30
C PRO A 76 10.07 13.05 -8.79
N THR A 77 10.19 14.08 -7.96
CA THR A 77 11.11 15.19 -8.25
C THR A 77 12.54 14.74 -7.93
N VAL A 78 13.46 14.95 -8.87
CA VAL A 78 14.88 14.61 -8.73
C VAL A 78 15.72 15.88 -8.80
N HIS A 79 16.64 16.05 -7.85
CA HIS A 79 17.57 17.18 -7.81
C HIS A 79 18.96 16.73 -7.35
N PHE A 80 20.01 17.28 -7.95
CA PHE A 80 21.38 17.11 -7.48
C PHE A 80 21.87 18.41 -6.84
N ASP A 81 22.18 18.35 -5.55
CA ASP A 81 22.83 19.43 -4.82
C ASP A 81 24.35 19.31 -4.99
N SER A 82 24.94 20.23 -5.75
CA SER A 82 26.37 20.24 -6.04
C SER A 82 27.22 20.68 -4.84
N VAL A 83 26.66 21.45 -3.90
CA VAL A 83 27.35 21.93 -2.69
C VAL A 83 27.44 20.79 -1.69
N GLN A 84 26.35 20.08 -1.45
CA GLN A 84 26.30 18.91 -0.58
C GLN A 84 26.79 17.62 -1.26
N ARG A 85 27.03 17.68 -2.58
CA ARG A 85 27.35 16.52 -3.43
C ARG A 85 26.34 15.38 -3.24
N ALA A 86 25.05 15.73 -3.16
CA ALA A 86 23.98 14.81 -2.81
C ALA A 86 22.89 14.76 -3.87
N TRP A 87 22.40 13.57 -4.16
CA TRP A 87 21.15 13.39 -4.91
C TRP A 87 19.97 13.34 -3.96
N VAL A 88 18.94 14.13 -4.24
CA VAL A 88 17.68 14.15 -3.49
C VAL A 88 16.54 13.82 -4.44
N ILE A 89 15.82 12.75 -4.14
CA ILE A 89 14.62 12.32 -4.85
C ILE A 89 13.47 12.40 -3.88
N SER A 90 12.38 13.07 -4.24
CA SER A 90 11.26 13.30 -3.33
C SER A 90 9.90 13.17 -4.00
N SER A 91 8.91 12.71 -3.23
CA SER A 91 7.53 12.62 -3.68
C SER A 91 6.57 12.89 -2.52
N LEU A 92 5.40 13.46 -2.84
CA LEU A 92 4.26 13.49 -1.91
C LEU A 92 3.62 12.10 -1.78
N ASN A 93 3.90 11.19 -2.72
CA ASN A 93 3.44 9.81 -2.63
C ASN A 93 4.34 9.00 -1.69
N ARG A 94 3.72 8.37 -0.67
CA ARG A 94 4.42 7.54 0.33
C ARG A 94 4.96 6.22 -0.23
N ASN A 95 4.53 5.81 -1.41
CA ASN A 95 5.02 4.62 -2.11
C ASN A 95 6.24 4.91 -2.98
N LEU A 96 6.88 6.09 -2.85
CA LEU A 96 8.20 6.31 -3.44
C LEU A 96 9.19 5.30 -2.87
N ASP A 97 9.85 4.54 -3.72
CA ASP A 97 10.82 3.53 -3.30
C ASP A 97 11.96 3.39 -4.31
N VAL A 98 13.00 2.67 -3.89
CA VAL A 98 14.04 2.15 -4.78
C VAL A 98 13.49 0.91 -5.48
N ILE A 99 13.20 1.04 -6.77
CA ILE A 99 12.56 -0.01 -7.59
C ILE A 99 13.55 -0.81 -8.44
N GLY A 100 14.84 -0.50 -8.34
CA GLY A 100 15.90 -1.25 -9.01
C GLY A 100 17.27 -0.65 -8.73
N HIS A 101 18.31 -1.42 -8.97
CA HIS A 101 19.70 -1.00 -8.80
C HIS A 101 20.55 -1.48 -9.96
N PHE A 102 21.66 -0.81 -10.20
CA PHE A 102 22.65 -1.24 -11.18
C PHE A 102 24.06 -0.96 -10.68
N THR A 103 24.98 -1.83 -11.07
CA THR A 103 26.42 -1.63 -10.90
C THR A 103 27.09 -2.02 -12.20
N ARG A 104 27.99 -1.17 -12.69
CA ARG A 104 28.70 -1.37 -13.95
C ARG A 104 30.10 -0.75 -13.86
N SER A 105 31.11 -1.51 -14.26
CA SER A 105 32.46 -0.96 -14.44
C SER A 105 32.45 0.06 -15.58
N VAL A 106 33.06 1.22 -15.33
CA VAL A 106 33.21 2.31 -16.31
C VAL A 106 34.67 2.75 -16.34
N PRO A 107 35.18 3.36 -17.43
CA PRO A 107 36.54 3.89 -17.43
C PRO A 107 36.76 4.84 -16.24
N GLY A 108 37.77 4.57 -15.42
CA GLY A 108 38.10 5.40 -14.25
C GLY A 108 37.33 5.08 -12.96
N GLY A 109 36.50 4.02 -12.91
CA GLY A 109 35.88 3.60 -11.66
C GLY A 109 34.73 2.60 -11.79
N VAL A 110 33.87 2.58 -10.77
CA VAL A 110 32.64 1.78 -10.73
C VAL A 110 31.45 2.72 -10.75
N GLY A 111 30.61 2.62 -11.78
CA GLY A 111 29.31 3.27 -11.81
C GLY A 111 28.32 2.42 -11.01
N CYS A 112 27.71 2.99 -9.99
CA CYS A 112 26.58 2.38 -9.28
C CYS A 112 25.42 3.37 -9.25
N GLY A 113 24.20 2.86 -9.21
CA GLY A 113 23.01 3.69 -9.14
C GLY A 113 21.75 2.88 -8.93
N PHE A 114 20.63 3.58 -8.94
CA PHE A 114 19.33 2.99 -8.73
C PHE A 114 18.23 3.69 -9.51
N MET A 115 17.09 3.03 -9.62
CA MET A 115 15.85 3.58 -10.13
C MET A 115 14.94 3.87 -8.94
N ALA A 116 14.46 5.11 -8.85
CA ALA A 116 13.43 5.49 -7.89
C ALA A 116 12.11 5.67 -8.61
N GLY A 117 11.03 5.19 -8.01
CA GLY A 117 9.70 5.32 -8.59
C GLY A 117 8.62 5.15 -7.53
N VAL A 118 7.42 5.57 -7.88
CA VAL A 118 6.24 5.34 -7.04
C VAL A 118 5.63 4.02 -7.45
N THR A 119 5.51 3.09 -6.51
CA THR A 119 4.85 1.80 -6.76
C THR A 119 3.35 1.89 -6.50
N PRO A 120 2.52 1.25 -7.34
CA PRO A 120 1.11 1.12 -7.03
C PRO A 120 0.88 0.36 -5.73
N SER A 121 -0.12 0.78 -4.96
CA SER A 121 -0.64 -0.01 -3.84
C SER A 121 -2.02 -0.54 -4.22
N PHE A 122 -2.22 -1.83 -4.02
CA PHE A 122 -3.50 -2.51 -4.25
C PHE A 122 -4.13 -2.87 -2.92
N MET A 123 -5.45 -2.71 -2.81
CA MET A 123 -6.19 -3.18 -1.65
C MET A 123 -6.13 -4.71 -1.61
N GLN A 124 -5.46 -5.24 -0.60
CA GLN A 124 -5.17 -6.67 -0.47
C GLN A 124 -5.98 -7.27 0.66
N VAL A 125 -6.66 -8.37 0.39
CA VAL A 125 -7.37 -9.16 1.39
C VAL A 125 -6.80 -10.56 1.38
N ILE A 126 -6.55 -11.10 2.56
CA ILE A 126 -6.13 -12.49 2.71
C ILE A 126 -7.17 -13.26 3.52
N ARG A 127 -7.39 -14.52 3.17
CA ARG A 127 -8.03 -15.46 4.08
C ARG A 127 -6.96 -16.27 4.78
N TYR A 128 -6.90 -16.15 6.10
CA TYR A 128 -5.91 -16.82 6.94
C TYR A 128 -6.58 -17.37 8.19
N ARG A 129 -6.40 -18.68 8.47
CA ARG A 129 -6.98 -19.39 9.62
C ARG A 129 -8.49 -19.12 9.80
N GLY A 130 -9.22 -19.13 8.69
CA GLY A 130 -10.68 -18.92 8.67
C GLY A 130 -11.14 -17.47 8.81
N ARG A 131 -10.23 -16.49 8.88
CA ARG A 131 -10.55 -15.05 8.96
C ARG A 131 -10.18 -14.34 7.66
N TYR A 132 -10.95 -13.32 7.31
CA TYR A 132 -10.63 -12.41 6.21
C TYR A 132 -9.97 -11.16 6.80
N LEU A 133 -8.72 -10.92 6.43
CA LEU A 133 -7.88 -9.84 6.97
C LEU A 133 -7.57 -8.83 5.85
N LEU A 134 -7.65 -7.54 6.15
CA LEU A 134 -7.15 -6.51 5.24
C LEU A 134 -5.62 -6.41 5.37
N LYS A 135 -4.88 -6.78 4.32
CA LYS A 135 -3.42 -6.74 4.33
C LYS A 135 -2.84 -5.40 3.90
N ASP A 136 -3.48 -4.73 2.95
CA ASP A 136 -3.10 -3.39 2.47
C ASP A 136 -4.38 -2.66 2.03
N GLY A 137 -4.36 -1.33 2.09
CA GLY A 137 -5.46 -0.46 1.66
C GLY A 137 -6.28 0.14 2.80
N TYR A 138 -5.79 0.15 4.04
CA TYR A 138 -6.52 0.63 5.23
C TYR A 138 -7.11 2.03 5.06
N HIS A 139 -6.33 3.00 4.58
CA HIS A 139 -6.80 4.37 4.34
C HIS A 139 -7.97 4.40 3.35
N ARG A 140 -7.84 3.70 2.22
CA ARG A 140 -8.92 3.60 1.23
C ARG A 140 -10.15 2.89 1.79
N ALA A 141 -9.95 1.81 2.53
CA ALA A 141 -11.06 1.05 3.11
C ALA A 141 -11.83 1.89 4.14
N PHE A 142 -11.12 2.67 4.98
CA PHE A 142 -11.74 3.62 5.90
C PHE A 142 -12.56 4.68 5.15
N GLY A 143 -11.96 5.35 4.16
CA GLY A 143 -12.63 6.39 3.37
C GLY A 143 -13.89 5.88 2.66
N LEU A 144 -13.81 4.68 2.07
CA LEU A 144 -14.95 4.02 1.43
C LEU A 144 -16.06 3.67 2.42
N LEU A 145 -15.72 3.03 3.55
CA LEU A 145 -16.69 2.70 4.59
C LEU A 145 -17.37 3.95 5.16
N ARG A 146 -16.61 5.04 5.35
CA ARG A 146 -17.16 6.32 5.86
C ARG A 146 -18.13 6.96 4.86
N SER A 147 -17.97 6.69 3.57
CA SER A 147 -18.91 7.06 2.50
C SER A 147 -20.05 6.06 2.31
N GLY A 148 -20.20 5.07 3.20
CA GLY A 148 -21.24 4.04 3.09
C GLY A 148 -20.99 2.97 2.03
N ILE A 149 -19.77 2.88 1.49
CA ILE A 149 -19.37 1.89 0.48
C ILE A 149 -18.69 0.72 1.18
N SER A 150 -19.34 -0.44 1.16
CA SER A 150 -18.80 -1.67 1.78
C SER A 150 -18.40 -2.75 0.77
N GLN A 151 -18.97 -2.75 -0.43
CA GLN A 151 -18.72 -3.77 -1.45
C GLN A 151 -17.73 -3.23 -2.49
N VAL A 152 -16.51 -3.76 -2.52
CA VAL A 152 -15.47 -3.31 -3.45
C VAL A 152 -14.66 -4.46 -4.03
N PRO A 153 -14.09 -4.30 -5.24
CA PRO A 153 -13.12 -5.26 -5.75
C PRO A 153 -11.79 -5.14 -5.01
N VAL A 154 -11.17 -6.26 -4.68
CA VAL A 154 -9.89 -6.35 -3.96
C VAL A 154 -9.01 -7.43 -4.57
N LEU A 155 -7.72 -7.35 -4.32
CA LEU A 155 -6.77 -8.42 -4.60
C LEU A 155 -6.82 -9.43 -3.45
N PHE A 156 -7.24 -10.65 -3.73
CA PHE A 156 -7.52 -11.68 -2.74
C PHE A 156 -6.54 -12.85 -2.83
N LEU A 157 -6.06 -13.34 -1.69
CA LEU A 157 -5.29 -14.58 -1.58
C LEU A 157 -5.87 -15.47 -0.47
N GLU A 158 -6.02 -16.75 -0.76
CA GLU A 158 -6.23 -17.77 0.27
C GLU A 158 -4.85 -18.24 0.75
N MET A 159 -4.52 -17.98 2.02
CA MET A 159 -3.25 -18.40 2.60
C MET A 159 -3.41 -19.71 3.39
N PRO A 160 -2.50 -20.68 3.20
CA PRO A 160 -2.42 -21.86 4.05
C PRO A 160 -2.30 -21.50 5.53
N SER A 161 -2.91 -22.31 6.40
CA SER A 161 -2.96 -22.03 7.86
C SER A 161 -1.62 -22.21 8.58
N ASP A 162 -0.74 -23.00 7.98
CA ASP A 162 0.61 -23.34 8.42
C ASP A 162 1.67 -22.31 7.97
N GLU A 163 1.35 -21.46 7.00
CA GLU A 163 2.20 -20.34 6.65
C GLU A 163 2.22 -19.28 7.77
N THR A 164 3.39 -18.66 7.94
CA THR A 164 3.56 -17.53 8.85
C THR A 164 3.25 -16.25 8.08
N LEU A 165 2.33 -15.45 8.61
CA LEU A 165 2.04 -14.15 8.04
C LEU A 165 3.13 -13.16 8.46
N ASP A 166 3.97 -12.74 7.52
CA ASP A 166 4.91 -11.65 7.76
C ASP A 166 4.14 -10.32 7.77
N LEU A 167 4.01 -9.76 8.96
CA LEU A 167 3.29 -8.52 9.20
C LEU A 167 4.24 -7.32 9.19
N GLY A 168 5.54 -7.47 9.44
CA GLY A 168 6.42 -6.32 9.66
C GLY A 168 6.01 -5.43 10.85
N ASN A 169 6.65 -4.27 10.97
CA ASN A 169 6.59 -3.40 12.16
C ASN A 169 5.51 -2.32 12.04
N SER A 170 4.28 -2.58 12.48
CA SER A 170 3.19 -1.58 12.72
C SER A 170 1.83 -2.25 12.96
N HIS A 171 1.85 -3.51 13.40
CA HIS A 171 0.67 -4.35 13.43
C HIS A 171 0.42 -4.88 14.83
N LEU A 172 -0.85 -5.03 15.16
CA LEU A 172 -1.32 -5.65 16.36
C LEU A 172 -0.76 -7.08 16.47
N PRO A 173 -0.46 -7.54 17.69
CA PRO A 173 0.09 -8.87 17.86
C PRO A 173 -0.96 -9.94 17.50
N PRO A 174 -0.55 -11.15 17.08
CA PRO A 174 -1.45 -12.21 16.61
C PRO A 174 -2.63 -12.50 17.51
N GLU A 175 -2.45 -12.48 18.82
CA GLU A 175 -3.49 -12.71 19.83
C GLU A 175 -4.66 -11.72 19.72
N ALA A 176 -4.41 -10.48 19.30
CA ALA A 176 -5.44 -9.46 19.17
C ALA A 176 -6.37 -9.75 17.97
N TRP A 177 -5.80 -10.05 16.81
CA TRP A 177 -6.56 -10.22 15.56
C TRP A 177 -6.91 -11.69 15.23
N LEU A 178 -6.32 -12.67 15.91
CA LEU A 178 -6.78 -14.07 15.91
C LEU A 178 -7.75 -14.39 17.04
N GLY A 179 -7.85 -13.52 18.05
CA GLY A 179 -8.70 -13.68 19.23
C GLY A 179 -10.21 -13.78 18.93
N PRO A 180 -11.04 -14.03 19.94
CA PRO A 180 -12.48 -14.25 19.77
C PRO A 180 -13.22 -13.02 19.22
N ARG A 181 -12.72 -11.81 19.51
CA ARG A 181 -13.27 -10.53 19.03
C ARG A 181 -12.15 -9.72 18.37
N PRO A 182 -11.76 -10.04 17.13
CA PRO A 182 -10.71 -9.31 16.45
C PRO A 182 -11.20 -7.90 16.07
N PRO A 183 -10.29 -6.92 15.99
CA PRO A 183 -10.61 -5.61 15.43
C PRO A 183 -11.14 -5.75 14.00
N ARG A 184 -12.11 -4.93 13.64
CA ARG A 184 -12.69 -4.86 12.30
C ARG A 184 -12.51 -3.48 11.72
N LEU A 185 -12.58 -3.38 10.39
CA LEU A 185 -12.44 -2.07 9.73
C LEU A 185 -13.44 -1.00 10.21
N PRO A 186 -14.71 -1.33 10.55
CA PRO A 186 -15.61 -0.34 11.14
C PRO A 186 -15.17 0.21 12.50
N ASP A 187 -14.33 -0.51 13.26
CA ASP A 187 -13.87 -0.05 14.58
C ASP A 187 -13.02 1.23 14.48
N TYR A 188 -12.39 1.49 13.33
CA TYR A 188 -11.69 2.76 13.08
C TYR A 188 -12.61 4.00 13.02
N GLN A 189 -13.92 3.81 12.92
CA GLN A 189 -14.92 4.89 12.91
C GLN A 189 -15.46 5.21 14.30
N ASP A 190 -15.04 4.46 15.33
CA ASP A 190 -15.47 4.66 16.70
C ASP A 190 -14.59 5.71 17.38
N ASP A 191 -15.18 6.86 17.71
CA ASP A 191 -14.47 7.97 18.36
C ASP A 191 -13.97 7.63 19.76
N SER A 192 -14.48 6.57 20.40
CA SER A 192 -13.99 6.11 21.72
C SER A 192 -12.60 5.48 21.65
N VAL A 193 -12.13 5.11 20.46
CA VAL A 193 -10.79 4.54 20.20
C VAL A 193 -9.97 5.43 19.26
N SER A 194 -10.42 6.66 19.02
CA SER A 194 -9.69 7.66 18.22
C SER A 194 -9.02 8.71 19.12
N THR A 195 -8.01 9.39 18.58
CA THR A 195 -7.36 10.51 19.25
C THR A 195 -6.84 11.50 18.21
N GLU A 196 -6.96 12.78 18.52
CA GLU A 196 -6.41 13.84 17.66
C GLU A 196 -4.91 13.95 17.87
N VAL A 197 -4.16 13.95 16.76
CA VAL A 197 -2.71 14.07 16.77
C VAL A 197 -2.25 15.05 15.71
N MET A 198 -1.25 15.87 16.06
CA MET A 198 -0.59 16.73 15.08
C MET A 198 0.40 15.91 14.26
N LEU A 199 0.04 15.61 13.03
CA LEU A 199 0.93 14.93 12.10
C LEU A 199 1.76 15.94 11.30
N PRO A 200 3.09 15.82 11.26
CA PRO A 200 3.88 16.63 10.34
C PRO A 200 3.52 16.27 8.89
N GLY A 201 3.54 17.25 7.99
CA GLY A 201 3.45 16.99 6.56
C GLY A 201 4.59 16.08 6.12
N THR A 202 4.31 14.80 5.87
CA THR A 202 5.34 13.82 5.51
C THR A 202 5.60 13.86 4.01
N ARG A 203 6.83 14.16 3.61
CA ARG A 203 7.34 13.91 2.25
C ARG A 203 8.31 12.74 2.31
N LYS A 204 8.14 11.74 1.43
CA LYS A 204 9.12 10.65 1.35
C LYS A 204 10.29 11.11 0.49
N MET A 205 11.50 10.86 0.96
CA MET A 205 12.74 11.28 0.29
C MET A 205 13.74 10.13 0.27
N ILE A 206 14.45 9.99 -0.85
CA ILE A 206 15.63 9.14 -0.99
C ILE A 206 16.81 10.10 -1.17
N VAL A 207 17.82 9.96 -0.31
CA VAL A 207 19.04 10.79 -0.33
C VAL A 207 20.25 9.91 -0.55
N ILE A 208 21.10 10.29 -1.51
CA ILE A 208 22.41 9.68 -1.73
C ILE A 208 23.47 10.72 -1.38
N SER A 209 24.33 10.40 -0.42
CA SER A 209 25.44 11.26 -0.03
C SER A 209 26.63 10.41 0.43
N THR A 210 27.83 10.99 0.37
CA THR A 210 29.02 10.41 1.00
C THR A 210 29.05 10.76 2.48
N MET A 211 29.46 9.83 3.34
CA MET A 211 29.69 10.07 4.77
C MET A 211 31.04 9.45 5.18
N ASP A 212 31.81 10.16 5.99
CA ASP A 212 33.02 9.63 6.61
C ASP A 212 32.63 8.82 7.85
N ILE A 213 33.11 7.58 7.94
CA ILE A 213 32.91 6.72 9.09
C ILE A 213 34.26 6.44 9.73
N ASN A 214 34.45 6.90 10.97
CA ASN A 214 35.62 6.56 11.76
C ASN A 214 35.43 5.15 12.33
N ALA A 215 36.15 4.16 11.79
CA ALA A 215 36.25 2.86 12.43
C ALA A 215 37.24 2.94 13.60
N ALA A 216 36.79 2.61 14.81
CA ALA A 216 37.72 2.35 15.91
C ALA A 216 38.49 1.05 15.59
N VAL A 217 39.81 1.18 15.43
CA VAL A 217 40.74 0.05 15.27
C VAL A 217 41.08 -0.52 16.64
#